data_AF-A0A7W7ZKU3-F1
#
_entry.id   AF-A0A7W7ZKU3-F1
#
_cell.length_a   1.000
_cell.length_b   1.000
_cell.length_c   1.000
_cell.angle_alpha   90.00
_cell.angle_beta   90.00
_cell.angle_gamma   90.00
#
_symmetry.space_group_name_H-M   'P 1'
#
loop_
_entity.id
_entity.type
_entity.pdbx_description
1 polymer ?
#
loop_
_entity_poly.entity_id
_entity_poly.type
_entity_poly.pdbx_seq_one_letter_code
_entity_poly.pdbx_strand_id
1 'polypeptide(L)'
;MQLAAQEQFAHDIITSWTAESQSYAVPRTPEELAGIVSQFASSDGWLDRVRLRAGDRWYERLYHGSDHDIWVISWMPGQSTGFHDHGESAGAFVVATGVLEEHRPGEQSRVIYPGQPRAFGSEYAHDVRNASLAPAISIHAYSPPLTDMNEYELDGNQLVPRESASERAETLTQERHVQNPKPTKPAGALSIEQMLAAARARFRRLSPGEAHEAVARTGAILVDIRPEGQRAIEGIIPGALIVERNVLEWRFDPASSARLPVATDHDLQVIVFCSEGYTSSLAAASLQDLGLWRATDMVGGFHAWHAAGLPIVPPGKAS
;
A
#
# COMPACT_ATOMS: atom_id res chain seq x y z
N MET A 1 5.89 -49.96 12.52
CA MET A 1 5.46 -49.82 13.93
C MET A 1 5.93 -48.51 14.56
N GLN A 2 6.07 -47.42 13.78
CA GLN A 2 6.56 -46.12 14.28
C GLN A 2 5.69 -44.94 13.82
N LEU A 3 4.74 -45.18 12.90
CA LEU A 3 3.73 -44.21 12.46
C LEU A 3 2.48 -44.18 13.37
N ALA A 4 2.16 -45.30 14.04
CA ALA A 4 0.99 -45.37 14.93
C ALA A 4 1.18 -44.64 16.28
N ALA A 5 2.42 -44.34 16.68
CA ALA A 5 2.69 -43.65 17.95
C ALA A 5 2.65 -42.10 17.82
N GLN A 6 2.73 -41.55 16.61
CA GLN A 6 2.67 -40.10 16.38
C GLN A 6 1.25 -39.58 16.18
N GLU A 7 0.31 -40.41 15.73
CA GLU A 7 -1.11 -40.00 15.64
C GLU A 7 -1.80 -40.00 17.02
N GLN A 8 -1.34 -40.83 17.97
CA GLN A 8 -1.86 -40.83 19.34
C GLN A 8 -1.50 -39.53 20.10
N PHE A 9 -0.30 -38.97 19.85
CA PHE A 9 0.12 -37.69 20.44
C PHE A 9 -0.63 -36.48 19.88
N ALA A 10 -1.14 -36.55 18.65
CA ALA A 10 -1.97 -35.51 18.05
C ALA A 10 -3.44 -35.58 18.53
N HIS A 11 -3.91 -36.77 18.93
CA HIS A 11 -5.29 -36.97 19.40
C HIS A 11 -5.49 -36.57 20.88
N ASP A 12 -4.46 -36.72 21.71
CA ASP A 12 -4.51 -36.34 23.13
C ASP A 12 -4.43 -34.82 23.36
N ILE A 13 -3.94 -34.03 22.40
CA ILE A 13 -3.99 -32.55 22.46
C ILE A 13 -5.38 -32.01 22.06
N ILE A 14 -6.14 -32.78 21.26
CA ILE A 14 -7.45 -32.35 20.73
C ILE A 14 -8.61 -32.76 21.66
N THR A 15 -8.41 -33.68 22.61
CA THR A 15 -9.52 -34.28 23.39
C THR A 15 -9.50 -33.94 24.89
N SER A 16 -8.56 -33.13 25.39
CA SER A 16 -8.55 -32.67 26.80
C SER A 16 -9.03 -31.23 26.99
N TRP A 17 -9.87 -30.71 26.09
CA TRP A 17 -10.57 -29.43 26.25
C TRP A 17 -12.09 -29.63 26.18
N THR A 18 -12.58 -30.61 26.93
CA THR A 18 -13.98 -30.67 27.32
C THR A 18 -14.09 -30.47 28.81
N ALA A 19 -14.64 -29.30 29.17
CA ALA A 19 -15.07 -28.87 30.49
C ALA A 19 -13.97 -28.52 31.51
N GLU A 20 -13.40 -27.31 31.40
CA GLU A 20 -13.04 -26.53 32.59
C GLU A 20 -12.92 -25.02 32.27
N SER A 21 -13.85 -24.24 32.84
CA SER A 21 -13.89 -22.78 32.96
C SER A 21 -13.85 -21.91 31.68
N GLN A 22 -14.92 -21.13 31.46
CA GLN A 22 -14.85 -19.87 30.72
C GLN A 22 -13.83 -18.96 31.40
N SER A 23 -12.56 -19.03 31.00
CA SER A 23 -11.59 -17.99 31.31
C SER A 23 -11.96 -16.77 30.45
N TYR A 24 -12.51 -15.73 31.06
CA TYR A 24 -12.54 -14.41 30.43
C TYR A 24 -11.10 -14.06 30.06
N ALA A 25 -10.79 -14.03 28.76
CA ALA A 25 -9.45 -13.68 28.32
C ALA A 25 -9.14 -12.26 28.79
N VAL A 26 -7.95 -12.04 29.35
CA VAL A 26 -7.56 -10.73 29.87
C VAL A 26 -7.54 -9.73 28.72
N PRO A 27 -8.29 -8.62 28.80
CA PRO A 27 -8.26 -7.60 27.76
C PRO A 27 -6.85 -7.07 27.52
N ARG A 28 -6.49 -6.91 26.25
CA ARG A 28 -5.24 -6.28 25.79
C ARG A 28 -5.21 -4.80 26.14
N THR A 29 -4.03 -4.35 26.50
CA THR A 29 -3.73 -2.93 26.70
C THR A 29 -3.65 -2.19 25.36
N PRO A 30 -3.85 -0.85 25.34
CA PRO A 30 -3.68 -0.06 24.11
C PRO A 30 -2.30 -0.22 23.45
N GLU A 31 -1.24 -0.40 24.25
CA GLU A 31 0.13 -0.56 23.74
C GLU A 31 0.34 -1.93 23.07
N GLU A 32 -0.25 -3.00 23.62
CA GLU A 32 -0.28 -4.31 22.94
C GLU A 32 -1.05 -4.24 21.63
N LEU A 33 -2.21 -3.56 21.62
CA LEU A 33 -3.00 -3.36 20.40
C LEU A 33 -2.22 -2.59 19.32
N ALA A 34 -1.43 -1.57 19.71
CA ALA A 34 -0.56 -0.84 18.79
C ALA A 34 0.50 -1.75 18.14
N GLY A 35 1.07 -2.67 18.92
CA GLY A 35 1.98 -3.70 18.41
C GLY A 35 1.28 -4.63 17.41
N ILE A 36 0.07 -5.09 17.75
CA ILE A 36 -0.74 -6.00 16.93
C ILE A 36 -1.05 -5.36 15.57
N VAL A 37 -1.61 -4.15 15.53
CA VAL A 37 -1.95 -3.51 14.26
C VAL A 37 -0.73 -3.21 13.39
N SER A 38 0.41 -2.87 14.00
CA SER A 38 1.67 -2.63 13.28
C SER A 38 2.23 -3.89 12.65
N GLN A 39 2.25 -5.00 13.41
CA GLN A 39 2.67 -6.30 12.92
C GLN A 39 1.74 -6.80 11.81
N PHE A 40 0.43 -6.66 12.01
CA PHE A 40 -0.57 -7.09 11.05
C PHE A 40 -0.48 -6.29 9.74
N ALA A 41 -0.35 -4.96 9.81
CA ALA A 41 -0.19 -4.11 8.62
C ALA A 41 1.08 -4.43 7.81
N SER A 42 2.13 -4.94 8.47
CA SER A 42 3.37 -5.37 7.83
C SER A 42 3.36 -6.82 7.34
N SER A 43 2.29 -7.57 7.58
CA SER A 43 2.11 -8.95 7.13
C SER A 43 1.50 -9.02 5.72
N ASP A 44 1.67 -10.17 5.06
CA ASP A 44 1.10 -10.41 3.72
C ASP A 44 -0.36 -10.89 3.79
N GLY A 45 -1.09 -10.70 2.67
CA GLY A 45 -2.37 -11.39 2.42
C GLY A 45 -3.63 -10.68 2.90
N TRP A 46 -3.55 -9.66 3.76
CA TRP A 46 -4.73 -8.90 4.16
C TRP A 46 -5.18 -7.88 3.10
N LEU A 47 -4.24 -7.31 2.33
CA LEU A 47 -4.53 -6.29 1.31
C LEU A 47 -5.47 -6.84 0.22
N ASP A 48 -5.34 -8.14 -0.06
CA ASP A 48 -6.15 -8.93 -0.97
C ASP A 48 -7.65 -8.99 -0.62
N ARG A 49 -7.99 -8.71 0.65
CA ARG A 49 -9.36 -8.65 1.15
C ARG A 49 -9.97 -7.26 0.98
N VAL A 50 -9.15 -6.22 0.84
CA VAL A 50 -9.62 -4.83 0.75
C VAL A 50 -10.48 -4.59 -0.49
N ARG A 51 -11.57 -3.84 -0.32
CA ARG A 51 -12.41 -3.35 -1.41
C ARG A 51 -12.60 -1.85 -1.29
N LEU A 52 -12.26 -1.10 -2.35
CA LEU A 52 -12.51 0.33 -2.41
C LEU A 52 -13.96 0.60 -2.84
N ARG A 53 -14.74 1.30 -2.01
CA ARG A 53 -16.14 1.64 -2.28
C ARG A 53 -16.39 3.13 -2.06
N ALA A 54 -16.83 3.83 -3.11
CA ALA A 54 -17.10 5.27 -3.04
C ALA A 54 -18.43 5.61 -2.37
N GLY A 55 -19.44 4.73 -2.47
CA GLY A 55 -20.77 4.95 -1.90
C GLY A 55 -20.77 4.89 -0.38
N ASP A 56 -20.33 3.76 0.17
CA ASP A 56 -20.27 3.53 1.62
C ASP A 56 -18.85 3.18 2.04
N ARG A 57 -18.46 3.59 3.25
CA ARG A 57 -17.18 3.20 3.84
C ARG A 57 -17.15 1.68 3.99
N TRP A 58 -16.18 1.03 3.34
CA TRP A 58 -16.04 -0.41 3.41
C TRP A 58 -15.10 -0.81 4.56
N TYR A 59 -15.50 -1.85 5.29
CA TYR A 59 -14.72 -2.46 6.35
C TYR A 59 -14.96 -3.98 6.41
N GLU A 60 -14.00 -4.71 6.96
CA GLU A 60 -14.11 -6.16 7.14
C GLU A 60 -13.36 -6.59 8.41
N ARG A 61 -13.97 -7.48 9.20
CA ARG A 61 -13.29 -8.13 10.33
C ARG A 61 -12.34 -9.18 9.80
N LEU A 62 -11.05 -8.97 10.03
CA LEU A 62 -9.98 -9.85 9.61
C LEU A 62 -9.73 -10.98 10.61
N TYR A 63 -9.92 -10.70 11.90
CA TYR A 63 -9.75 -11.64 13.00
C TYR A 63 -10.80 -11.39 14.09
N HIS A 64 -11.30 -12.48 14.69
CA HIS A 64 -12.17 -12.46 15.86
C HIS A 64 -11.66 -13.44 16.90
N GLY A 65 -11.27 -12.93 18.07
CA GLY A 65 -10.76 -13.72 19.18
C GLY A 65 -11.54 -13.47 20.46
N SER A 66 -11.19 -14.20 21.52
CA SER A 66 -11.79 -14.00 22.84
C SER A 66 -11.29 -12.74 23.56
N ASP A 67 -10.13 -12.23 23.16
CA ASP A 67 -9.44 -11.08 23.78
C ASP A 67 -9.42 -9.82 22.91
N HIS A 68 -9.52 -9.95 21.58
CA HIS A 68 -9.55 -8.80 20.67
C HIS A 68 -10.10 -9.15 19.28
N ASP A 69 -10.51 -8.11 18.55
CA ASP A 69 -10.82 -8.16 17.11
C ASP A 69 -9.80 -7.36 16.30
N ILE A 70 -9.61 -7.74 15.03
CA ILE A 70 -8.85 -6.95 14.04
C ILE A 70 -9.74 -6.66 12.85
N TRP A 71 -9.76 -5.40 12.42
CA TRP A 71 -10.54 -4.89 11.30
C TRP A 71 -9.66 -4.19 10.27
N VAL A 72 -10.05 -4.27 9.01
CA VAL A 72 -9.52 -3.39 7.95
C VAL A 72 -10.61 -2.45 7.48
N ILE A 73 -10.24 -1.21 7.24
CA ILE A 73 -11.15 -0.16 6.75
C ILE A 73 -10.50 0.52 5.56
N SER A 74 -11.26 0.69 4.47
CA SER A 74 -10.84 1.50 3.32
C SER A 74 -11.61 2.82 3.27
N TRP A 75 -10.91 3.88 2.92
CA TRP A 75 -11.39 5.25 2.99
C TRP A 75 -11.24 5.91 1.63
N MET A 76 -12.35 6.14 0.95
CA MET A 76 -12.36 6.97 -0.26
C MET A 76 -12.28 8.46 0.12
N PRO A 77 -11.85 9.33 -0.81
CA PRO A 77 -11.81 10.78 -0.58
C PRO A 77 -13.12 11.31 0.00
N GLY A 78 -13.04 12.06 1.10
CA GLY A 78 -14.17 12.68 1.78
C GLY A 78 -14.93 11.79 2.78
N GLN A 79 -14.60 10.49 2.88
CA GLN A 79 -15.26 9.61 3.84
C GLN A 79 -14.74 9.83 5.27
N SER A 80 -15.65 9.82 6.25
CA SER A 80 -15.36 10.00 7.68
C SER A 80 -16.22 9.09 8.54
N THR A 81 -15.74 8.72 9.73
CA THR A 81 -16.55 7.97 10.71
C THR A 81 -17.68 8.79 11.30
N GLY A 82 -17.52 10.12 11.37
CA GLY A 82 -18.25 10.88 12.37
C GLY A 82 -17.64 10.65 13.75
N PHE A 83 -18.07 11.44 14.73
CA PHE A 83 -17.62 11.24 16.11
C PHE A 83 -18.25 9.99 16.68
N HIS A 84 -17.42 9.11 17.22
CA HIS A 84 -17.86 7.88 17.84
C HIS A 84 -16.93 7.47 18.99
N ASP A 85 -17.47 6.68 19.91
CA ASP A 85 -16.68 5.92 20.89
C ASP A 85 -16.65 4.42 20.54
N HIS A 86 -16.08 3.62 21.44
CA HIS A 86 -15.86 2.19 21.24
C HIS A 86 -16.49 1.33 22.35
N GLY A 87 -17.51 1.88 23.02
CA GLY A 87 -18.10 1.28 24.22
C GLY A 87 -17.04 1.02 25.29
N GLU A 88 -16.93 -0.22 25.76
CA GLU A 88 -15.93 -0.61 26.77
C GLU A 88 -14.55 -0.93 26.16
N SER A 89 -14.40 -0.90 24.84
CA SER A 89 -13.20 -1.35 24.15
C SER A 89 -12.12 -0.28 24.14
N ALA A 90 -10.92 -0.63 24.58
CA ALA A 90 -9.72 0.08 24.16
C ALA A 90 -9.41 -0.26 22.69
N GLY A 91 -8.64 0.59 22.03
CA GLY A 91 -8.33 0.40 20.61
C GLY A 91 -6.96 0.90 20.19
N ALA A 92 -6.51 0.40 19.06
CA ALA A 92 -5.42 1.00 18.31
C ALA A 92 -5.67 0.88 16.81
N PHE A 93 -5.10 1.80 16.03
CA PHE A 93 -5.09 1.70 14.58
C PHE A 93 -3.81 2.19 13.96
N VAL A 94 -3.49 1.70 12.77
CA VAL A 94 -2.39 2.18 11.95
C VAL A 94 -2.89 2.44 10.53
N VAL A 95 -2.43 3.53 9.93
CA VAL A 95 -2.62 3.76 8.49
C VAL A 95 -1.63 2.85 7.76
N ALA A 96 -2.12 1.96 6.92
CA ALA A 96 -1.28 1.07 6.13
C ALA A 96 -0.87 1.72 4.80
N THR A 97 -1.77 2.51 4.19
CA THR A 97 -1.49 3.31 2.99
C THR A 97 -2.40 4.54 2.92
N GLY A 98 -1.97 5.57 2.19
CA GLY A 98 -2.65 6.86 2.12
C GLY A 98 -2.38 7.74 3.35
N VAL A 99 -3.28 8.68 3.60
CA VAL A 99 -3.20 9.60 4.75
C VAL A 99 -4.60 9.75 5.33
N LEU A 100 -4.70 9.74 6.66
CA LEU A 100 -5.95 10.03 7.37
C LEU A 100 -5.76 11.23 8.29
N GLU A 101 -6.86 11.83 8.69
CA GLU A 101 -6.92 12.82 9.74
C GLU A 101 -7.76 12.29 10.89
N GLU A 102 -7.30 12.53 12.11
CA GLU A 102 -8.06 12.26 13.32
C GLU A 102 -8.46 13.59 13.97
N HIS A 103 -9.73 13.68 14.35
CA HIS A 103 -10.31 14.80 15.06
C HIS A 103 -10.78 14.34 16.43
N ARG A 104 -10.44 15.11 17.46
CA ARG A 104 -10.98 14.94 18.81
C ARG A 104 -11.82 16.14 19.21
N PRO A 105 -12.87 15.95 20.02
CA PRO A 105 -13.66 17.07 20.51
C PRO A 105 -12.79 18.10 21.22
N GLY A 106 -12.87 19.36 20.79
CA GLY A 106 -12.12 20.47 21.39
C GLY A 106 -10.62 20.49 21.12
N GLU A 107 -10.12 19.65 20.22
CA GLU A 107 -8.71 19.63 19.82
C GLU A 107 -8.51 19.93 18.34
N GLN A 108 -7.26 20.26 17.97
CA GLN A 108 -6.88 20.41 16.57
C GLN A 108 -6.81 19.06 15.86
N SER A 109 -7.19 19.06 14.58
CA SER A 109 -7.02 17.93 13.67
C SER A 109 -5.57 17.47 13.61
N ARG A 110 -5.35 16.17 13.61
CA ARG A 110 -4.04 15.57 13.47
C ARG A 110 -3.98 14.72 12.21
N VAL A 111 -2.99 15.01 11.36
CA VAL A 111 -2.67 14.19 10.19
C VAL A 111 -1.92 12.93 10.61
N ILE A 112 -2.31 11.78 10.07
CA ILE A 112 -1.78 10.46 10.37
C ILE A 112 -1.23 9.85 9.08
N TYR A 113 0.09 9.69 9.06
CA TYR A 113 0.83 9.07 7.97
C TYR A 113 0.98 7.55 8.18
N PRO A 114 1.32 6.79 7.11
CA PRO A 114 1.49 5.36 7.22
C PRO A 114 2.52 4.91 8.26
N GLY A 115 2.25 3.77 8.89
CA GLY A 115 3.20 3.02 9.71
C GLY A 115 3.32 3.41 11.18
N GLN A 116 2.80 4.57 11.61
CA GLN A 116 2.80 4.95 13.03
C GLN A 116 1.44 4.62 13.67
N PRO A 117 1.36 3.62 14.59
CA PRO A 117 0.10 3.27 15.23
C PRO A 117 -0.33 4.34 16.23
N ARG A 118 -1.65 4.44 16.42
CA ARG A 118 -2.31 5.28 17.42
C ARG A 118 -3.09 4.38 18.35
N ALA A 119 -2.86 4.53 19.64
CA ALA A 119 -3.52 3.76 20.68
C ALA A 119 -4.37 4.67 21.56
N PHE A 120 -5.46 4.12 22.09
CA PHE A 120 -6.41 4.82 22.94
C PHE A 120 -7.14 3.88 23.91
N GLY A 121 -7.61 4.45 25.03
CA GLY A 121 -8.43 3.73 26.02
C GLY A 121 -9.92 3.74 25.67
N SER A 122 -10.75 3.14 26.52
CA SER A 122 -12.20 3.01 26.34
C SER A 122 -12.95 4.35 26.31
N GLU A 123 -12.50 5.34 27.08
CA GLU A 123 -13.11 6.68 27.16
C GLU A 123 -12.85 7.56 25.91
N TYR A 124 -12.34 6.98 24.82
CA TYR A 124 -11.84 7.73 23.67
C TYR A 124 -12.90 7.86 22.59
N ALA A 125 -13.28 9.12 22.32
CA ALA A 125 -14.13 9.47 21.20
C ALA A 125 -13.37 10.30 20.15
N HIS A 126 -13.52 9.94 18.88
CA HIS A 126 -12.86 10.62 17.78
C HIS A 126 -13.63 10.51 16.45
N ASP A 127 -13.23 11.32 15.49
CA ASP A 127 -13.61 11.17 14.08
C ASP A 127 -12.36 10.95 13.23
N VAL A 128 -12.30 9.82 12.54
CA VAL A 128 -11.25 9.50 11.58
C VAL A 128 -11.79 9.76 10.18
N ARG A 129 -11.07 10.53 9.37
CA ARG A 129 -11.52 10.92 8.03
C ARG A 129 -10.40 10.92 7.01
N ASN A 130 -10.77 10.72 5.75
CA ASN A 130 -9.88 10.92 4.62
C ASN A 130 -10.17 12.28 3.95
N ALA A 131 -9.43 13.32 4.36
CA ALA A 131 -9.50 14.65 3.75
C ALA A 131 -8.65 14.76 2.44
N SER A 132 -7.93 13.70 2.07
CA SER A 132 -7.08 13.70 0.88
C SER A 132 -7.84 13.29 -0.38
N LEU A 133 -7.23 13.53 -1.55
CA LEU A 133 -7.76 13.10 -2.85
C LEU A 133 -7.41 11.65 -3.21
N ALA A 134 -6.57 10.98 -2.40
CA ALA A 134 -6.17 9.60 -2.61
C ALA A 134 -6.92 8.67 -1.64
N PRO A 135 -7.20 7.41 -2.01
CA PRO A 135 -7.70 6.43 -1.06
C PRO A 135 -6.70 6.18 0.08
N ALA A 136 -7.22 5.83 1.26
CA ALA A 136 -6.42 5.37 2.39
C ALA A 136 -6.94 4.02 2.90
N ILE A 137 -6.08 3.27 3.58
CA ILE A 137 -6.44 2.00 4.23
C ILE A 137 -5.84 2.01 5.64
N SER A 138 -6.63 1.61 6.63
CA SER A 138 -6.16 1.43 8.01
C SER A 138 -6.56 0.09 8.59
N ILE A 139 -5.72 -0.40 9.49
CA ILE A 139 -5.94 -1.62 10.29
C ILE A 139 -6.24 -1.17 11.72
N HIS A 140 -7.30 -1.71 12.30
CA HIS A 140 -7.78 -1.39 13.65
C HIS A 140 -7.81 -2.66 14.49
N ALA A 141 -7.52 -2.55 15.78
CA ALA A 141 -7.70 -3.62 16.74
C ALA A 141 -8.39 -3.07 17.99
N TYR A 142 -9.30 -3.87 18.56
CA TYR A 142 -10.12 -3.49 19.72
C TYR A 142 -10.11 -4.59 20.77
N SER A 143 -9.96 -4.20 22.04
CA SER A 143 -10.00 -5.11 23.18
C SER A 143 -10.74 -4.50 24.38
N PRO A 144 -11.71 -5.20 25.00
CA PRO A 144 -12.28 -6.47 24.52
C PRO A 144 -12.84 -6.36 23.08
N PRO A 145 -13.17 -7.49 22.41
CA PRO A 145 -13.77 -7.45 21.08
C PRO A 145 -14.96 -6.50 21.04
N LEU A 146 -14.97 -5.62 20.03
CA LEU A 146 -15.96 -4.56 19.88
C LEU A 146 -17.38 -5.13 19.79
N THR A 147 -18.26 -4.72 20.70
CA THR A 147 -19.69 -5.09 20.67
C THR A 147 -20.53 -4.00 20.03
N ASP A 148 -20.34 -2.76 20.49
CA ASP A 148 -21.14 -1.60 20.11
C ASP A 148 -20.22 -0.37 19.99
N MET A 149 -20.67 0.62 19.21
CA MET A 149 -20.04 1.94 19.09
C MET A 149 -21.16 2.97 19.18
N ASN A 150 -20.99 3.99 20.02
CA ASN A 150 -21.95 5.09 20.08
C ASN A 150 -21.53 6.19 19.11
N GLU A 151 -22.50 6.74 18.37
CA GLU A 151 -22.29 7.88 17.48
C GLU A 151 -22.74 9.19 18.12
N TYR A 152 -22.00 10.25 17.84
CA TYR A 152 -22.19 11.57 18.42
C TYR A 152 -22.20 12.66 17.33
N GLU A 153 -22.92 13.74 17.62
CA GLU A 153 -22.79 15.01 16.92
C GLU A 153 -22.07 16.02 17.83
N LEU A 154 -21.46 17.05 17.25
CA LEU A 154 -20.85 18.14 18.01
C LEU A 154 -21.88 19.26 18.20
N ASP A 155 -22.21 19.56 19.45
CA ASP A 155 -22.84 20.83 19.84
C ASP A 155 -21.78 21.72 20.50
N GLY A 156 -21.22 22.64 19.70
CA GLY A 156 -20.03 23.39 20.07
C GLY A 156 -18.83 22.47 20.33
N ASN A 157 -18.43 22.34 21.60
CA ASN A 157 -17.34 21.46 22.04
C ASN A 157 -17.84 20.21 22.77
N GLN A 158 -19.15 20.02 22.92
CA GLN A 158 -19.70 18.85 23.60
C GLN A 158 -20.18 17.81 22.59
N LEU A 159 -19.84 16.56 22.86
CA LEU A 159 -20.43 15.43 22.15
C LEU A 159 -21.84 15.20 22.70
N VAL A 160 -22.83 15.35 21.83
CA VAL A 160 -24.22 15.01 22.13
C VAL A 160 -24.54 13.68 21.46
N PRO A 161 -25.08 12.69 22.19
CA PRO A 161 -25.51 11.44 21.58
C PRO A 161 -26.49 11.74 20.45
N ARG A 162 -26.26 11.11 19.30
CA ARG A 162 -27.20 11.24 18.20
C ARG A 162 -28.47 10.47 18.58
N GLU A 163 -29.58 11.17 18.88
CA GLU A 163 -30.82 10.50 19.30
C GLU A 163 -31.26 9.47 18.25
N SER A 164 -31.14 8.21 18.65
CA SER A 164 -31.55 6.98 17.99
C SER A 164 -31.75 7.04 16.47
N ALA A 165 -30.68 6.72 15.73
CA ALA A 165 -30.80 5.77 14.63
C ALA A 165 -31.06 4.35 15.17
N SER A 166 -31.93 4.18 16.19
CA SER A 166 -32.35 2.86 16.69
C SER A 166 -33.30 2.14 15.72
N GLU A 167 -33.57 2.75 14.56
CA GLU A 167 -34.16 2.09 13.38
C GLU A 167 -33.14 1.90 12.23
N ARG A 168 -31.83 2.11 12.46
CA ARG A 168 -30.75 1.68 11.55
C ARG A 168 -29.70 0.79 12.21
N ALA A 169 -29.95 0.33 13.43
CA ALA A 169 -29.50 -0.99 13.86
C ALA A 169 -30.33 -2.07 13.13
N GLU A 170 -30.46 -1.94 11.81
CA GLU A 170 -30.97 -3.00 10.95
C GLU A 170 -29.90 -4.08 10.97
N THR A 171 -30.11 -5.04 11.86
CA THR A 171 -29.74 -6.43 11.64
C THR A 171 -28.24 -6.62 11.37
N LEU A 172 -27.53 -7.10 12.38
CA LEU A 172 -26.40 -8.03 12.21
C LEU A 172 -26.91 -9.31 11.51
N THR A 173 -27.58 -9.19 10.36
CA THR A 173 -27.60 -10.22 9.35
C THR A 173 -26.17 -10.31 8.88
N GLN A 174 -25.50 -11.31 9.44
CA GLN A 174 -24.61 -12.21 8.74
C GLN A 174 -24.97 -12.24 7.26
N GLU A 175 -24.46 -11.29 6.47
CA GLU A 175 -24.40 -11.45 5.04
C GLU A 175 -23.51 -12.67 4.87
N ARG A 176 -24.16 -13.82 4.67
CA ARG A 176 -23.52 -15.01 4.16
C ARG A 176 -22.70 -14.52 2.99
N HIS A 177 -21.40 -14.57 3.21
CA HIS A 177 -20.35 -14.58 2.22
C HIS A 177 -20.86 -15.48 1.07
N VAL A 178 -21.51 -14.88 0.08
CA VAL A 178 -21.38 -15.40 -1.27
C VAL A 178 -19.94 -15.04 -1.54
N GLN A 179 -19.04 -15.98 -1.20
CA GLN A 179 -17.71 -16.02 -1.78
C GLN A 179 -17.97 -16.06 -3.27
N ASN A 180 -18.10 -14.90 -3.90
CA ASN A 180 -17.88 -14.81 -5.32
C ASN A 180 -16.43 -15.25 -5.43
N PRO A 181 -16.15 -16.44 -5.99
CA PRO A 181 -14.79 -16.91 -6.12
C PRO A 181 -14.01 -15.79 -6.79
N LYS A 182 -12.89 -15.38 -6.17
CA LYS A 182 -11.96 -14.43 -6.80
C LYS A 182 -11.80 -14.89 -8.24
N PRO A 183 -12.00 -14.01 -9.25
CA PRO A 183 -11.77 -14.41 -10.62
C PRO A 183 -10.35 -14.98 -10.69
N THR A 184 -10.26 -16.28 -10.99
CA THR A 184 -8.97 -16.93 -11.19
C THR A 184 -8.25 -16.17 -12.30
N LYS A 185 -6.95 -15.92 -12.13
CA LYS A 185 -6.11 -15.24 -13.11
C LYS A 185 -6.51 -15.71 -14.53
N PRO A 186 -6.86 -14.80 -15.45
CA PRO A 186 -7.34 -15.19 -16.78
C PRO A 186 -6.37 -16.17 -17.42
N ALA A 187 -6.89 -17.20 -18.08
CA ALA A 187 -6.05 -18.18 -18.77
C ALA A 187 -5.12 -17.44 -19.75
N GLY A 188 -3.81 -17.63 -19.59
CA GLY A 188 -2.78 -16.95 -20.39
C GLY A 188 -2.30 -15.59 -19.87
N ALA A 189 -2.88 -15.03 -18.81
CA ALA A 189 -2.34 -13.81 -18.21
C ALA A 189 -0.98 -14.10 -17.54
N LEU A 190 -0.02 -13.19 -17.72
CA LEU A 190 1.30 -13.23 -17.07
C LEU A 190 1.26 -12.52 -15.71
N SER A 191 2.07 -12.97 -14.76
CA SER A 191 2.33 -12.19 -13.54
C SER A 191 3.30 -11.06 -13.85
N ILE A 192 3.40 -10.06 -12.97
CA ILE A 192 4.38 -8.99 -13.13
C ILE A 192 5.82 -9.54 -13.22
N GLU A 193 6.14 -10.57 -12.45
CA GLU A 193 7.44 -11.26 -12.52
C GLU A 193 7.68 -11.92 -13.89
N GLN A 194 6.66 -12.59 -14.44
CA GLN A 194 6.76 -13.20 -15.77
C GLN A 194 6.88 -12.13 -16.87
N MET A 195 6.12 -11.04 -16.78
CA MET A 195 6.21 -9.91 -17.72
C MET A 195 7.60 -9.26 -17.67
N LEU A 196 8.13 -9.07 -16.46
CA LEU A 196 9.45 -8.48 -16.26
C LEU A 196 10.56 -9.40 -16.78
N ALA A 197 10.49 -10.69 -16.50
CA ALA A 197 11.43 -11.67 -17.03
C ALA A 197 11.40 -11.72 -18.57
N ALA A 198 10.21 -11.72 -19.17
CA ALA A 198 10.03 -11.68 -20.61
C ALA A 198 10.61 -10.40 -21.23
N ALA A 199 10.39 -9.24 -20.61
CA ALA A 199 10.97 -7.97 -21.06
C ALA A 199 12.51 -8.00 -21.01
N ARG A 200 13.09 -8.42 -19.88
CA ARG A 200 14.55 -8.50 -19.68
C ARG A 200 15.24 -9.49 -20.61
N ALA A 201 14.53 -10.50 -21.12
CA ALA A 201 15.07 -11.45 -22.09
C ALA A 201 15.25 -10.85 -23.50
N ARG A 202 14.63 -9.71 -23.81
CA ARG A 202 14.67 -9.08 -25.14
C ARG A 202 15.94 -8.29 -25.41
N PHE A 203 16.64 -7.86 -24.36
CA PHE A 203 17.81 -6.98 -24.50
C PHE A 203 18.83 -7.17 -23.39
N ARG A 204 20.08 -6.80 -23.70
CA ARG A 204 21.15 -6.75 -22.72
C ARG A 204 21.02 -5.47 -21.89
N ARG A 205 20.72 -5.64 -20.61
CA ARG A 205 20.70 -4.56 -19.62
C ARG A 205 22.11 -4.07 -19.34
N LEU A 206 22.26 -2.78 -19.02
CA LEU A 206 23.55 -2.16 -18.70
C LEU A 206 23.72 -2.01 -17.18
N SER A 207 24.92 -2.30 -16.68
CA SER A 207 25.31 -1.84 -15.34
C SER A 207 25.42 -0.30 -15.31
N PRO A 208 25.42 0.33 -14.12
CA PRO A 208 25.58 1.78 -14.03
C PRO A 208 26.87 2.30 -14.68
N GLY A 209 27.99 1.58 -14.52
CA GLY A 209 29.26 1.93 -15.15
C GLY A 209 29.19 1.88 -16.68
N GLU A 210 28.61 0.83 -17.25
CA GLU A 210 28.40 0.72 -18.69
C GLU A 210 27.45 1.79 -19.23
N ALA A 211 26.38 2.11 -18.49
CA ALA A 211 25.47 3.19 -18.87
C ALA A 211 26.19 4.54 -18.87
N HIS A 212 27.02 4.81 -17.86
CA HIS A 212 27.84 6.03 -17.79
C HIS A 212 28.83 6.11 -18.96
N GLU A 213 29.52 5.02 -19.29
CA GLU A 213 30.42 4.96 -20.43
C GLU A 213 29.69 5.13 -21.77
N ALA A 214 28.50 4.55 -21.93
CA ALA A 214 27.71 4.67 -23.16
C ALA A 214 27.25 6.11 -23.40
N VAL A 215 26.84 6.84 -22.36
CA VAL A 215 26.51 8.26 -22.46
C VAL A 215 27.75 9.06 -22.88
N ALA A 216 28.90 8.78 -22.26
CA ALA A 216 30.13 9.54 -22.53
C ALA A 216 30.77 9.24 -23.90
N ARG A 217 30.73 7.99 -24.38
CA ARG A 217 31.49 7.55 -25.55
C ARG A 217 30.66 7.41 -26.82
N THR A 218 29.40 6.98 -26.71
CA THR A 218 28.57 6.65 -27.87
C THR A 218 27.39 7.60 -28.07
N GLY A 219 27.27 8.62 -27.20
CA GLY A 219 26.15 9.57 -27.24
C GLY A 219 24.80 8.92 -26.91
N ALA A 220 24.82 7.81 -26.15
CA ALA A 220 23.57 7.20 -25.69
C ALA A 220 22.80 8.16 -24.78
N ILE A 221 21.48 8.07 -24.80
CA ILE A 221 20.61 8.95 -24.02
C ILE A 221 20.15 8.21 -22.80
N LEU A 222 20.49 8.76 -21.63
CA LEU A 222 19.98 8.29 -20.36
C LEU A 222 18.62 8.94 -20.08
N VAL A 223 17.60 8.15 -19.77
CA VAL A 223 16.22 8.61 -19.58
C VAL A 223 15.69 8.24 -18.20
N ASP A 224 15.33 9.25 -17.42
CA ASP A 224 14.74 9.11 -16.09
C ASP A 224 13.21 9.06 -16.20
N ILE A 225 12.62 7.90 -15.92
CA ILE A 225 11.15 7.72 -15.95
C ILE A 225 10.48 7.88 -14.59
N ARG A 226 11.22 8.26 -13.55
CA ARG A 226 10.66 8.45 -12.19
C ARG A 226 9.75 9.68 -12.15
N PRO A 227 8.65 9.64 -11.38
CA PRO A 227 7.85 10.83 -11.11
C PRO A 227 8.67 11.93 -10.43
N GLU A 228 8.27 13.19 -10.63
CA GLU A 228 8.89 14.35 -9.98
C GLU A 228 9.08 14.18 -8.47
N GLY A 229 8.03 13.74 -7.76
CA GLY A 229 8.08 13.55 -6.31
C GLY A 229 9.17 12.56 -5.85
N GLN A 230 9.44 11.52 -6.66
CA GLN A 230 10.51 10.57 -6.34
C GLN A 230 11.90 11.18 -6.59
N ARG A 231 12.07 11.93 -7.68
CA ARG A 231 13.32 12.67 -7.94
C ARG A 231 13.60 13.75 -6.91
N ALA A 232 12.56 14.40 -6.38
CA ALA A 232 12.69 15.40 -5.33
C ALA A 232 13.22 14.81 -4.01
N ILE A 233 13.05 13.51 -3.79
CA ILE A 233 13.55 12.80 -2.60
C ILE A 233 14.92 12.15 -2.86
N GLU A 234 15.07 11.48 -3.99
CA GLU A 234 16.26 10.68 -4.29
C GLU A 234 17.39 11.48 -4.95
N GLY A 235 17.07 12.59 -5.62
CA GLY A 235 17.99 13.32 -6.51
C GLY A 235 17.91 12.83 -7.96
N ILE A 236 18.77 13.40 -8.81
CA ILE A 236 18.78 13.17 -10.27
C ILE A 236 20.17 12.84 -10.80
N ILE A 237 20.24 12.16 -11.94
CA ILE A 237 21.49 11.95 -12.67
C ILE A 237 21.71 13.15 -13.60
N PRO A 238 22.84 13.89 -13.48
CA PRO A 238 23.13 15.01 -14.36
C PRO A 238 23.11 14.59 -15.83
N GLY A 239 22.43 15.37 -16.66
CA GLY A 239 22.35 15.13 -18.11
C GLY A 239 21.33 14.06 -18.54
N ALA A 240 20.66 13.37 -17.61
CA ALA A 240 19.56 12.49 -17.97
C ALA A 240 18.35 13.29 -18.47
N LEU A 241 17.70 12.81 -19.53
CA LEU A 241 16.43 13.36 -19.99
C LEU A 241 15.31 12.88 -19.07
N ILE A 242 14.57 13.82 -18.50
CA ILE A 242 13.40 13.56 -17.69
C ILE A 242 12.19 13.30 -18.61
N VAL A 243 11.70 12.07 -18.63
CA VAL A 243 10.51 11.67 -19.39
C VAL A 243 9.75 10.66 -18.55
N GLU A 244 8.70 11.08 -17.85
CA GLU A 244 7.94 10.18 -16.99
C GLU A 244 7.31 9.02 -17.76
N ARG A 245 7.11 7.89 -17.08
CA ARG A 245 6.68 6.62 -17.70
C ARG A 245 5.41 6.75 -18.54
N ASN A 246 4.49 7.63 -18.13
CA ASN A 246 3.16 7.79 -18.74
C ASN A 246 3.18 8.43 -20.15
N VAL A 247 4.28 9.05 -20.57
CA VAL A 247 4.39 9.72 -21.88
C VAL A 247 5.54 9.19 -22.74
N LEU A 248 6.29 8.20 -22.24
CA LEU A 248 7.57 7.78 -22.81
C LEU A 248 7.47 7.39 -24.29
N GLU A 249 6.49 6.56 -24.64
CA GLU A 249 6.27 6.04 -25.99
C GLU A 249 6.06 7.19 -26.99
N TRP A 250 5.17 8.13 -26.68
CA TRP A 250 4.89 9.30 -27.53
C TRP A 250 6.09 10.24 -27.70
N ARG A 251 6.98 10.30 -26.69
CA ARG A 251 8.16 11.17 -26.71
C ARG A 251 9.31 10.59 -27.53
N PHE A 252 9.34 9.27 -27.72
CA PHE A 252 10.44 8.59 -28.40
C PHE A 252 10.08 7.96 -29.75
N ASP A 253 8.80 7.82 -30.09
CA ASP A 253 8.39 7.45 -31.46
C ASP A 253 8.81 8.53 -32.48
N PRO A 254 9.72 8.24 -33.44
CA PRO A 254 10.13 9.20 -34.46
C PRO A 254 9.00 9.70 -35.36
N ALA A 255 7.89 8.94 -35.48
CA ALA A 255 6.70 9.32 -36.23
C ALA A 255 5.71 10.17 -35.43
N SER A 256 5.87 10.27 -34.11
CA SER A 256 4.96 11.00 -33.22
C SER A 256 5.12 12.52 -33.37
N SER A 257 4.01 13.24 -33.48
CA SER A 257 4.00 14.71 -33.44
C SER A 257 4.41 15.29 -32.09
N ALA A 258 4.39 14.49 -31.03
CA ALA A 258 4.78 14.87 -29.67
C ALA A 258 6.22 14.47 -29.32
N ARG A 259 6.98 13.92 -30.28
CA ARG A 259 8.34 13.42 -30.08
C ARG A 259 9.28 14.49 -29.53
N LEU A 260 10.29 14.06 -28.79
CA LEU A 260 11.40 14.90 -28.42
C LEU A 260 12.26 15.21 -29.64
N PRO A 261 12.93 16.39 -29.71
CA PRO A 261 13.81 16.73 -30.81
C PRO A 261 14.89 15.69 -31.09
N VAL A 262 15.32 14.96 -30.05
CA VAL A 262 16.37 13.95 -30.12
C VAL A 262 15.91 12.60 -30.69
N ALA A 263 14.60 12.33 -30.71
CA ALA A 263 14.03 11.09 -31.24
C ALA A 263 13.82 11.21 -32.76
N THR A 264 14.92 11.31 -33.53
CA THR A 264 14.89 11.53 -34.98
C THR A 264 14.74 10.27 -35.82
N ASP A 265 15.20 9.14 -35.29
CA ASP A 265 15.23 7.86 -35.98
C ASP A 265 15.25 6.70 -34.97
N HIS A 266 15.18 5.48 -35.49
CA HIS A 266 15.04 4.26 -34.70
C HIS A 266 16.39 3.66 -34.23
N ASP A 267 17.54 4.20 -34.65
CA ASP A 267 18.87 3.77 -34.22
C ASP A 267 19.34 4.45 -32.92
N LEU A 268 18.49 5.31 -32.34
CA LEU A 268 18.79 5.97 -31.09
C LEU A 268 18.96 4.97 -29.94
N GLN A 269 20.10 5.04 -29.26
CA GLN A 269 20.34 4.25 -28.06
C GLN A 269 19.76 4.94 -26.83
N VAL A 270 18.58 4.49 -26.43
CA VAL A 270 17.87 4.96 -25.24
C VAL A 270 18.12 4.01 -24.07
N ILE A 271 18.71 4.52 -22.99
CA ILE A 271 18.96 3.78 -21.75
C ILE A 271 17.98 4.29 -20.69
N VAL A 272 16.95 3.51 -20.41
CA VAL A 272 15.89 3.90 -19.46
C VAL A 272 16.28 3.49 -18.04
N PHE A 273 16.00 4.34 -17.06
CA PHE A 273 16.12 3.96 -15.66
C PHE A 273 14.94 4.48 -14.83
N CYS A 274 14.56 3.67 -13.84
CA CYS A 274 13.67 4.05 -12.76
C CYS A 274 14.48 4.01 -11.45
N SER A 275 13.81 4.00 -10.29
CA SER A 275 14.52 3.99 -9.01
C SER A 275 15.34 2.71 -8.78
N GLU A 276 14.77 1.54 -9.05
CA GLU A 276 15.39 0.24 -8.72
C GLU A 276 15.57 -0.71 -9.93
N GLY A 277 15.23 -0.26 -11.14
CA GLY A 277 15.44 -1.07 -12.36
C GLY A 277 14.37 -2.13 -12.65
N TYR A 278 13.14 -1.97 -12.14
CA TYR A 278 11.99 -2.82 -12.46
C TYR A 278 11.17 -2.23 -13.63
N THR A 279 10.51 -1.10 -13.39
CA THR A 279 9.66 -0.42 -14.39
C THR A 279 10.42 -0.06 -15.66
N SER A 280 11.71 0.25 -15.55
CA SER A 280 12.56 0.60 -16.70
C SER A 280 12.74 -0.55 -17.69
N SER A 281 12.73 -1.81 -17.24
CA SER A 281 12.79 -2.97 -18.16
C SER A 281 11.51 -3.06 -19.01
N LEU A 282 10.34 -2.86 -18.41
CA LEU A 282 9.07 -2.84 -19.15
C LEU A 282 9.01 -1.66 -20.13
N ALA A 283 9.57 -0.52 -19.71
CA ALA A 283 9.66 0.68 -20.53
C ALA A 283 10.57 0.50 -21.75
N ALA A 284 11.77 -0.05 -21.56
CA ALA A 284 12.68 -0.35 -22.66
C ALA A 284 12.07 -1.35 -23.65
N ALA A 285 11.35 -2.37 -23.17
CA ALA A 285 10.63 -3.29 -24.04
C ALA A 285 9.56 -2.58 -24.89
N SER A 286 8.80 -1.65 -24.30
CA SER A 286 7.80 -0.86 -25.02
C SER A 286 8.43 0.04 -26.08
N LEU A 287 9.61 0.61 -25.81
CA LEU A 287 10.36 1.38 -26.81
C LEU A 287 10.86 0.49 -27.96
N GLN A 288 11.28 -0.75 -27.68
CA GLN A 288 11.61 -1.70 -28.75
C GLN A 288 10.39 -2.10 -29.59
N ASP A 289 9.19 -2.16 -29.00
CA ASP A 289 7.95 -2.40 -29.74
C ASP A 289 7.64 -1.26 -30.73
N LEU A 290 8.11 -0.03 -30.45
CA LEU A 290 8.09 1.10 -31.38
C LEU A 290 9.22 1.07 -32.42
N GLY A 291 10.09 0.06 -32.39
CA GLY A 291 11.19 -0.09 -33.33
C GLY A 291 12.52 0.52 -32.88
N LEU A 292 12.59 1.15 -31.70
CA LEU A 292 13.87 1.61 -31.11
C LEU A 292 14.68 0.41 -30.61
N TRP A 293 15.28 -0.31 -31.56
CA TRP A 293 15.88 -1.62 -31.33
C TRP A 293 17.10 -1.59 -30.40
N ARG A 294 17.72 -0.42 -30.20
CA ARG A 294 18.81 -0.20 -29.23
C ARG A 294 18.34 0.24 -27.85
N ALA A 295 17.03 0.37 -27.63
CA ALA A 295 16.49 0.69 -26.32
C ALA A 295 16.83 -0.43 -25.33
N THR A 296 17.31 -0.04 -24.15
CA THR A 296 17.67 -0.93 -23.04
C THR A 296 17.42 -0.22 -21.71
N ASP A 297 17.67 -0.90 -20.59
CA ASP A 297 17.55 -0.32 -19.25
C ASP A 297 18.81 -0.49 -18.40
N MET A 298 18.86 0.27 -17.31
CA MET A 298 19.94 0.21 -16.32
C MET A 298 19.58 -0.74 -15.16
N VAL A 299 20.48 -1.69 -14.88
CA VAL A 299 20.36 -2.64 -13.77
C VAL A 299 20.39 -1.89 -12.45
N GLY A 300 19.39 -2.14 -11.60
CA GLY A 300 19.28 -1.56 -10.26
C GLY A 300 18.89 -0.07 -10.23
N GLY A 301 18.63 0.54 -11.40
CA GLY A 301 18.11 1.90 -11.50
C GLY A 301 19.02 2.97 -10.87
N PHE A 302 18.40 4.05 -10.42
CA PHE A 302 19.07 5.17 -9.74
C PHE A 302 19.82 4.73 -8.48
N HIS A 303 19.25 3.80 -7.70
CA HIS A 303 19.89 3.33 -6.47
C HIS A 303 21.24 2.65 -6.74
N ALA A 304 21.32 1.80 -7.77
CA ALA A 304 22.57 1.17 -8.16
C ALA A 304 23.58 2.18 -8.75
N TRP A 305 23.11 3.19 -9.49
CA TRP A 305 23.96 4.29 -9.95
C TRP A 305 24.58 5.06 -8.80
N HIS A 306 23.77 5.44 -7.81
CA HIS A 306 24.24 6.12 -6.62
C HIS A 306 25.20 5.24 -5.79
N ALA A 307 24.86 3.96 -5.60
CA ALA A 307 25.71 3.01 -4.88
C ALA A 307 27.06 2.77 -5.58
N ALA A 308 27.12 2.91 -6.91
CA ALA A 308 28.35 2.84 -7.69
C ALA A 308 29.22 4.12 -7.57
N GLY A 309 28.79 5.14 -6.81
CA GLY A 309 29.51 6.40 -6.63
C GLY A 309 29.51 7.29 -7.88
N LEU A 310 28.59 7.07 -8.81
CA LEU A 310 28.49 7.85 -10.04
C LEU A 310 27.81 9.21 -9.78
N PRO A 311 28.03 10.21 -10.65
CA PRO A 311 27.56 11.57 -10.40
C PRO A 311 26.05 11.67 -10.19
N ILE A 312 25.63 12.35 -9.13
CA ILE A 312 24.23 12.72 -8.87
C ILE A 312 24.13 14.21 -8.51
N VAL A 313 23.00 14.84 -8.81
CA VAL A 313 22.57 16.06 -8.14
C VAL A 313 21.68 15.63 -6.97
N PRO A 314 22.08 15.88 -5.72
CA PRO A 314 21.26 15.52 -4.57
C PRO A 314 19.92 16.27 -4.60
N PRO A 315 18.89 15.77 -3.91
CA PRO A 315 17.63 16.50 -3.74
C PRO A 315 17.91 17.91 -3.19
N GLY A 316 17.26 18.92 -3.76
CA GLY A 316 17.35 20.27 -3.23
C GLY A 316 16.81 20.30 -1.81
N LYS A 317 17.50 20.99 -0.88
CA LYS A 317 16.91 21.23 0.45
C LYS A 317 15.62 22.00 0.26
N ALA A 318 14.49 21.42 0.67
CA ALA A 318 13.26 22.18 0.83
C ALA A 318 13.59 23.36 1.76
N SER A 319 13.49 24.56 1.20
CA SER A 319 13.71 25.81 1.91
C SER A 319 12.40 26.25 2.56
#